data_AF-A0AAD5H242-F1
#
_entry.id   AF-A0AAD5H242-F1
#
_cell.length_a   1.000
_cell.length_b   1.000
_cell.length_c   1.000
_cell.angle_alpha   90.00
_cell.angle_beta   90.00
_cell.angle_gamma   90.00
#
_symmetry.space_group_name_H-M   'P 1'
#
loop_
_entity.id
_entity.type
_entity.pdbx_description
1 polymer ?
#
loop_
_entity_poly.entity_id
_entity_poly.type
_entity_poly.pdbx_seq_one_letter_code
_entity_poly.pdbx_strand_id
1 'polypeptide(L)'
;MPLDAPVTGPWFATPAMHCRSGADVTFVGGYYNASTGTTTPSTPGTSPSPGVSPSVTLPTIPGLTPPTSGGGNTTLPANATGGPLVIRAFWATTPKEGVCYKFNGTGFEADNSTTYVSSGNQKVGETAYNSYLSSLCGSPDTAGEKIGKDLLKGGEDARMAWVATLDKCPDATEDLSNAFIVYVNPRGNQDVQRVIDYATAWRTAADQLGDAACVTIAVIDTASGKVTVTTISPAQTA
;
A
#
# COMPACT_ATOMS: atom_id res chain seq x y z
N MET A 1 -19.36 -3.40 -44.58
CA MET A 1 -20.36 -2.97 -43.59
C MET A 1 -20.34 -3.96 -42.44
N PRO A 2 -20.36 -3.55 -41.16
CA PRO A 2 -19.53 -2.55 -40.50
C PRO A 2 -18.67 -3.16 -39.35
N LEU A 3 -17.63 -2.42 -38.97
CA LEU A 3 -16.93 -2.48 -37.69
C LEU A 3 -17.80 -1.75 -36.65
N ASP A 4 -18.13 -2.38 -35.52
CA ASP A 4 -18.68 -1.78 -34.29
C ASP A 4 -18.50 -2.82 -33.16
N ALA A 5 -18.12 -2.56 -31.91
CA ALA A 5 -17.76 -1.37 -31.14
C ALA A 5 -17.02 -1.85 -29.85
N PRO A 6 -16.28 -0.97 -29.12
CA PRO A 6 -15.61 -1.35 -27.87
C PRO A 6 -16.59 -1.38 -26.68
N VAL A 7 -16.53 -2.46 -25.90
CA VAL A 7 -17.28 -2.62 -24.65
C VAL A 7 -16.73 -1.65 -23.60
N THR A 8 -17.47 -0.58 -23.31
CA THR A 8 -17.27 0.29 -22.16
C THR A 8 -18.47 0.14 -21.24
N GLY A 9 -18.25 -0.43 -20.05
CA GLY A 9 -19.26 -0.61 -19.02
C GLY A 9 -18.61 -0.58 -17.63
N PRO A 10 -19.23 0.08 -16.64
CA PRO A 10 -18.61 0.36 -15.34
C PRO A 10 -18.78 -0.84 -14.40
N TRP A 11 -17.68 -1.28 -13.77
CA TRP A 11 -17.71 -2.30 -12.73
C TRP A 11 -17.79 -1.63 -11.36
N PHE A 12 -18.97 -1.63 -10.76
CA PHE A 12 -19.17 -1.42 -9.34
C PHE A 12 -19.93 -2.64 -8.79
N ALA A 13 -19.38 -3.33 -7.79
CA ALA A 13 -20.11 -4.28 -6.97
C ALA A 13 -19.47 -4.45 -5.58
N THR A 14 -20.29 -4.30 -4.54
CA THR A 14 -20.11 -4.69 -3.12
C THR A 14 -21.51 -5.09 -2.57
N PRO A 15 -21.68 -5.77 -1.40
CA PRO A 15 -20.84 -6.80 -0.73
C PRO A 15 -21.66 -8.00 -0.14
N ALA A 16 -21.01 -9.16 0.14
CA ALA A 16 -21.37 -10.14 1.19
C ALA A 16 -20.30 -11.27 1.30
N MET A 17 -19.83 -11.63 2.51
CA MET A 17 -18.78 -12.67 2.70
C MET A 17 -19.02 -13.60 3.93
N HIS A 18 -18.86 -14.90 3.70
CA HIS A 18 -18.62 -16.03 4.63
C HIS A 18 -17.65 -17.00 3.88
N CYS A 19 -16.66 -17.59 4.56
CA CYS A 19 -15.45 -18.22 3.97
C CYS A 19 -15.62 -19.34 2.90
N ARG A 20 -15.05 -19.18 1.69
CA ARG A 20 -14.23 -20.15 0.86
C ARG A 20 -13.95 -19.61 -0.57
N SER A 21 -12.68 -19.71 -1.04
CA SER A 21 -12.09 -19.56 -2.42
C SER A 21 -12.40 -18.32 -3.32
N GLY A 22 -11.39 -17.46 -3.55
CA GLY A 22 -11.20 -16.47 -4.66
C GLY A 22 -12.31 -15.42 -4.89
N ALA A 23 -12.15 -14.09 -4.73
CA ALA A 23 -10.98 -13.20 -4.71
C ALA A 23 -11.18 -12.01 -3.72
N ASP A 24 -10.09 -11.29 -3.43
CA ASP A 24 -9.96 -10.06 -2.61
C ASP A 24 -10.21 -10.15 -1.08
N VAL A 25 -9.44 -9.34 -0.34
CA VAL A 25 -8.86 -9.49 1.02
C VAL A 25 -9.84 -9.69 2.20
N THR A 26 -9.54 -10.61 3.15
CA THR A 26 -9.52 -10.41 4.65
C THR A 26 -9.07 -11.68 5.41
N PHE A 27 -8.26 -11.48 6.47
CA PHE A 27 -7.59 -12.46 7.34
C PHE A 27 -8.35 -12.83 8.62
N VAL A 28 -8.09 -14.04 9.12
CA VAL A 28 -8.39 -14.47 10.50
C VAL A 28 -7.21 -14.08 11.40
N GLY A 29 -7.35 -12.97 12.12
CA GLY A 29 -6.48 -12.62 13.25
C GLY A 29 -6.89 -13.38 14.50
N GLY A 30 -5.99 -14.19 15.05
CA GLY A 30 -6.16 -14.80 16.36
C GLY A 30 -6.07 -13.76 17.48
N TYR A 31 -7.17 -13.66 18.24
CA TYR A 31 -7.29 -13.23 19.64
C TYR A 31 -6.65 -11.89 20.07
N TYR A 32 -7.50 -10.86 20.17
CA TYR A 32 -7.43 -9.90 21.29
C TYR A 32 -8.85 -9.66 21.83
N ASN A 33 -9.05 -9.92 23.12
CA ASN A 33 -10.30 -9.71 23.85
C ASN A 33 -10.16 -8.40 24.65
N ALA A 34 -10.90 -7.36 24.25
CA ALA A 34 -11.12 -6.19 25.10
C ALA A 34 -12.64 -6.05 25.32
N SER A 35 -13.07 -6.49 26.49
CA SER A 35 -14.43 -6.36 27.00
C SER A 35 -14.83 -4.90 27.22
N THR A 36 -16.01 -4.54 26.70
CA THR A 36 -17.02 -3.61 27.24
C THR A 36 -16.56 -2.29 27.88
N GLY A 37 -16.86 -1.18 27.21
CA GLY A 37 -16.91 0.15 27.80
C GLY A 37 -17.86 1.07 27.05
N THR A 38 -19.13 1.06 27.44
CA THR A 38 -20.19 1.94 26.91
C THR A 38 -20.02 3.35 27.50
N THR A 39 -19.85 4.39 26.67
CA THR A 39 -20.24 5.76 27.03
C THR A 39 -20.80 6.53 25.82
N THR A 40 -21.82 7.33 26.11
CA THR A 40 -22.73 8.09 25.23
C THR A 40 -22.13 9.44 24.75
N PRO A 41 -22.70 10.08 23.72
CA PRO A 41 -22.05 11.14 22.93
C PRO A 41 -22.22 12.56 23.53
N SER A 42 -21.24 13.43 23.25
CA SER A 42 -21.30 14.87 23.55
C SER A 42 -21.02 15.73 22.29
N THR A 43 -21.81 16.79 22.19
CA THR A 43 -22.03 17.91 21.25
C THR A 43 -20.85 18.48 20.42
N PRO A 44 -21.10 19.10 19.23
CA PRO A 44 -20.06 19.66 18.36
C PRO A 44 -19.47 20.99 18.86
N GLY A 45 -18.13 21.10 18.84
CA GLY A 45 -17.38 22.32 19.12
C GLY A 45 -16.90 23.02 17.84
N THR A 46 -16.99 24.34 17.84
CA THR A 46 -16.68 25.31 16.77
C THR A 46 -15.23 25.30 16.27
N SER A 47 -15.08 25.52 14.96
CA SER A 47 -13.84 25.67 14.20
C SER A 47 -13.01 26.91 14.61
N PRO A 48 -11.68 26.77 14.82
CA PRO A 48 -10.76 27.91 14.86
C PRO A 48 -10.07 28.18 13.50
N SER A 49 -9.80 29.47 13.29
CA SER A 49 -9.20 30.11 12.11
C SER A 49 -7.75 29.68 11.82
N PRO A 50 -7.26 29.77 10.56
CA PRO A 50 -5.91 29.33 10.18
C PRO A 50 -4.82 30.22 10.79
N GLY A 51 -3.92 29.63 11.58
CA GLY A 51 -2.69 30.25 12.09
C GLY A 51 -1.48 29.91 11.20
N VAL A 52 -0.61 30.89 10.99
CA VAL A 52 0.62 30.79 10.19
C VAL A 52 1.69 30.02 10.99
N SER A 53 2.16 28.89 10.47
CA SER A 53 3.26 28.13 11.09
C SER A 53 4.61 28.84 10.92
N PRO A 54 5.45 28.95 11.97
CA PRO A 54 6.80 29.50 11.85
C PRO A 54 7.73 28.52 11.12
N SER A 55 8.52 29.03 10.18
CA SER A 55 9.55 28.25 9.48
C SER A 55 10.70 27.88 10.41
N VAL A 56 10.88 26.59 10.65
CA VAL A 56 12.04 26.04 11.36
C VAL A 56 13.19 25.92 10.36
N THR A 57 14.30 26.60 10.65
CA THR A 57 15.53 26.49 9.84
C THR A 57 16.35 25.31 10.37
N LEU A 58 16.56 24.30 9.52
CA LEU A 58 17.41 23.14 9.83
C LEU A 58 18.90 23.45 9.54
N PRO A 59 19.84 23.00 10.39
CA PRO A 59 21.26 23.17 10.16
C PRO A 59 21.75 22.30 8.98
N THR A 60 22.64 22.87 8.16
CA THR A 60 23.17 22.25 6.93
C THR A 60 24.27 21.24 7.26
N ILE A 61 24.16 20.02 6.73
CA ILE A 61 25.20 18.97 6.85
C ILE A 61 26.21 19.15 5.68
N PRO A 62 27.52 19.31 5.94
CA PRO A 62 28.52 19.43 4.89
C PRO A 62 28.65 18.14 4.05
N GLY A 63 28.57 18.24 2.72
CA GLY A 63 28.84 17.15 1.79
C GLY A 63 27.64 16.60 1.01
N LEU A 64 26.43 17.07 1.30
CA LEU A 64 25.25 16.83 0.47
C LEU A 64 24.85 18.15 -0.19
N THR A 65 25.06 18.29 -1.50
CA THR A 65 24.43 19.38 -2.25
C THR A 65 22.92 19.18 -2.20
N PRO A 66 22.15 20.10 -1.60
CA PRO A 66 20.70 20.02 -1.62
C PRO A 66 20.24 20.11 -3.08
N PRO A 67 19.17 19.40 -3.48
CA PRO A 67 18.50 19.73 -4.73
C PRO A 67 18.09 21.21 -4.65
N THR A 68 18.43 21.98 -5.68
CA THR A 68 18.12 23.40 -5.80
C THR A 68 16.66 23.66 -5.42
N SER A 69 16.45 24.33 -4.28
CA SER A 69 15.13 24.73 -3.81
C SER A 69 14.62 25.88 -4.66
N GLY A 70 14.01 25.54 -5.81
CA GLY A 70 13.07 26.42 -6.47
C GLY A 70 11.80 26.44 -5.65
N GLY A 71 11.47 27.59 -5.05
CA GLY A 71 10.17 27.85 -4.46
C GLY A 71 9.10 27.79 -5.54
N GLY A 72 8.58 26.60 -5.78
CA GLY A 72 7.39 26.35 -6.58
C GLY A 72 6.36 25.72 -5.66
N ASN A 73 5.11 26.22 -5.73
CA ASN A 73 3.95 25.51 -5.22
C ASN A 73 4.11 24.02 -5.54
N THR A 74 4.17 23.17 -4.52
CA THR A 74 4.19 21.72 -4.70
C THR A 74 2.78 21.27 -5.10
N THR A 75 2.39 21.60 -6.34
CA THR A 75 1.49 20.76 -7.10
C THR A 75 2.15 19.39 -7.17
N LEU A 76 1.51 18.38 -6.56
CA LEU A 76 1.74 16.97 -6.88
C LEU A 76 2.03 16.83 -8.38
N PRO A 77 3.05 16.04 -8.79
CA PRO A 77 3.39 15.90 -10.19
C PRO A 77 2.11 15.60 -10.96
N ALA A 78 1.81 16.47 -11.92
CA ALA A 78 0.64 16.35 -12.77
C ALA A 78 0.57 14.92 -13.27
N ASN A 79 -0.54 14.26 -12.96
CA ASN A 79 -0.89 12.93 -13.39
C ASN A 79 -0.44 12.77 -14.85
N ALA A 80 0.66 12.03 -15.11
CA ALA A 80 1.25 11.85 -16.43
C ALA A 80 0.32 10.94 -17.24
N THR A 81 -0.82 11.50 -17.59
CA THR A 81 -1.95 10.79 -18.16
C THR A 81 -1.64 10.64 -19.64
N GLY A 82 -1.02 9.53 -20.03
CA GLY A 82 -0.88 9.19 -21.45
C GLY A 82 0.37 8.44 -21.89
N GLY A 83 1.21 7.92 -20.97
CA GLY A 83 2.28 7.00 -21.38
C GLY A 83 1.72 5.63 -21.82
N PRO A 84 2.46 4.87 -22.65
CA PRO A 84 1.99 3.59 -23.18
C PRO A 84 2.02 2.47 -22.14
N LEU A 85 2.52 2.71 -20.93
CA LEU A 85 2.62 1.66 -19.92
C LEU A 85 1.38 1.62 -19.04
N VAL A 86 0.86 0.42 -18.82
CA VAL A 86 -0.14 0.12 -17.80
C VAL A 86 0.50 -0.80 -16.78
N ILE A 87 0.60 -0.32 -15.53
CA ILE A 87 1.16 -1.07 -14.41
C ILE A 87 0.02 -1.67 -13.61
N ARG A 88 -0.03 -3.00 -13.55
CA ARG A 88 -0.93 -3.77 -12.68
C ARG A 88 -0.09 -4.45 -11.59
N ALA A 89 -0.57 -4.43 -10.36
CA ALA A 89 0.11 -5.11 -9.26
C ALA A 89 -0.90 -5.91 -8.44
N PHE A 90 -0.48 -7.07 -7.95
CA PHE A 90 -1.21 -7.86 -6.98
C PHE A 90 -0.38 -8.01 -5.71
N TRP A 91 -0.99 -7.71 -4.57
CA TRP A 91 -0.33 -7.69 -3.25
C TRP A 91 -0.93 -8.81 -2.41
N ALA A 92 -0.17 -9.86 -2.17
CA ALA A 92 -0.56 -11.01 -1.39
C ALA A 92 0.21 -11.05 -0.09
N THR A 93 -0.45 -11.48 0.99
CA THR A 93 0.22 -11.76 2.25
C THR A 93 -0.45 -12.95 2.93
N THR A 94 0.32 -13.71 3.69
CA THR A 94 -0.18 -14.77 4.54
C THR A 94 0.73 -14.92 5.75
N PRO A 95 0.21 -15.34 6.92
CA PRO A 95 1.05 -15.64 8.05
C PRO A 95 2.00 -16.81 7.72
N LYS A 96 3.32 -16.58 7.87
CA LYS A 96 4.42 -17.55 7.70
C LYS A 96 4.64 -18.16 6.32
N GLU A 97 3.59 -18.58 5.62
CA GLU A 97 3.69 -19.34 4.37
C GLU A 97 2.59 -18.93 3.40
N GLY A 98 2.92 -18.74 2.11
CA GLY A 98 1.97 -18.30 1.09
C GLY A 98 2.34 -18.63 -0.34
N VAL A 99 1.41 -18.35 -1.24
CA VAL A 99 1.63 -18.41 -2.70
C VAL A 99 1.68 -17.01 -3.28
N CYS A 100 2.54 -16.82 -4.27
CA CYS A 100 2.49 -15.64 -5.12
C CYS A 100 1.35 -15.76 -6.13
N TYR A 101 1.11 -14.68 -6.87
CA TYR A 101 0.21 -14.71 -8.01
C TYR A 101 1.03 -14.60 -9.30
N LYS A 102 0.54 -15.18 -10.38
CA LYS A 102 1.07 -14.99 -11.72
C LYS A 102 0.08 -14.21 -12.57
N PHE A 103 0.61 -13.44 -13.52
CA PHE A 103 -0.22 -12.71 -14.46
C PHE A 103 -0.46 -13.57 -15.72
N ASN A 104 -1.72 -13.85 -16.05
CA ASN A 104 -2.09 -14.72 -17.17
C ASN A 104 -2.39 -13.95 -18.48
N GLY A 105 -2.02 -12.67 -18.55
CA GLY A 105 -2.32 -11.77 -19.68
C GLY A 105 -3.57 -10.93 -19.47
N THR A 106 -4.53 -11.40 -18.66
CA THR A 106 -5.80 -10.70 -18.38
C THR A 106 -6.02 -10.37 -16.91
N GLY A 107 -5.44 -11.16 -16.01
CA GLY A 107 -5.59 -11.00 -14.58
C GLY A 107 -4.53 -11.76 -13.80
N PHE A 108 -4.70 -11.77 -12.49
CA PHE A 108 -3.82 -12.47 -11.57
C PHE A 108 -4.49 -13.77 -11.09
N GLU A 109 -3.73 -14.84 -11.05
CA GLU A 109 -4.16 -16.13 -10.51
C GLU A 109 -3.10 -16.67 -9.56
N ALA A 110 -3.52 -17.45 -8.56
CA ALA A 110 -2.60 -18.06 -7.61
C ALA A 110 -1.58 -18.95 -8.33
N ASP A 111 -0.31 -18.80 -7.98
CA ASP A 111 0.77 -19.62 -8.47
C ASP A 111 1.12 -20.70 -7.44
N ASN A 112 0.43 -21.83 -7.53
CA ASN A 112 0.64 -22.98 -6.63
C ASN A 112 1.92 -23.77 -6.95
N SER A 113 2.73 -23.35 -7.94
CA SER A 113 4.00 -24.02 -8.25
C SER A 113 5.08 -23.74 -7.21
N THR A 114 4.94 -22.65 -6.47
CA THR A 114 5.94 -22.19 -5.51
C THR A 114 5.27 -21.72 -4.23
N THR A 115 5.76 -22.23 -3.11
CA THR A 115 5.42 -21.74 -1.79
C THR A 115 6.57 -20.91 -1.24
N TYR A 116 6.23 -19.82 -0.56
CA TYR A 116 7.17 -18.91 0.04
C TYR A 116 7.01 -18.93 1.55
N VAL A 117 8.14 -18.90 2.25
CA VAL A 117 8.18 -18.92 3.70
C VAL A 117 8.90 -17.68 4.19
N SER A 118 8.33 -17.04 5.21
CA SER A 118 8.98 -15.95 5.95
C SER A 118 9.63 -16.50 7.21
N SER A 119 10.82 -16.00 7.53
CA SER A 119 11.64 -16.48 8.65
C SER A 119 11.82 -15.44 9.75
N GLY A 120 11.32 -14.23 9.58
CA GLY A 120 11.43 -13.19 10.59
C GLY A 120 10.64 -13.49 11.85
N ASN A 121 11.05 -12.81 12.90
CA ASN A 121 10.50 -12.95 14.25
C ASN A 121 10.53 -11.62 15.01
N GLN A 122 10.75 -10.51 14.31
CA GLN A 122 10.74 -9.19 14.92
C GLN A 122 9.32 -8.84 15.34
N LYS A 123 9.21 -7.82 16.20
CA LYS A 123 7.93 -7.34 16.72
C LYS A 123 7.86 -5.83 16.59
N VAL A 124 6.64 -5.32 16.58
CA VAL A 124 6.34 -3.90 16.72
C VAL A 124 5.85 -3.65 18.15
N GLY A 125 6.32 -2.57 18.78
CA GLY A 125 5.83 -2.17 20.09
C GLY A 125 4.39 -1.66 20.02
N GLU A 126 3.49 -2.22 20.84
CA GLU A 126 2.06 -1.91 20.81
C GLU A 126 1.76 -0.40 21.01
N THR A 127 2.38 0.24 22.01
CA THR A 127 2.17 1.67 22.28
C THR A 127 2.62 2.56 21.12
N ALA A 128 3.76 2.23 20.50
CA ALA A 128 4.27 2.96 19.34
C ALA A 128 3.36 2.77 18.13
N TYR A 129 2.91 1.53 17.91
CA TYR A 129 1.97 1.20 16.86
C TYR A 129 0.63 1.92 17.00
N ASN A 130 0.02 1.91 18.19
CA ASN A 130 -1.25 2.58 18.42
C ASN A 130 -1.14 4.10 18.18
N SER A 131 0.00 4.70 18.55
CA SER A 131 0.27 6.12 18.26
C SER A 131 0.43 6.36 16.76
N TYR A 132 1.12 5.47 16.06
CA TYR A 132 1.30 5.50 14.61
C TYR A 132 -0.04 5.37 13.87
N LEU A 133 -0.86 4.37 14.23
CA LEU A 133 -2.18 4.14 13.66
C LEU A 133 -3.12 5.31 13.92
N SER A 134 -3.13 5.84 15.14
CA SER A 134 -3.91 7.05 15.47
C SER A 134 -3.50 8.25 14.60
N SER A 135 -2.20 8.43 14.34
CA SER A 135 -1.72 9.47 13.43
C SER A 135 -2.18 9.26 11.98
N LEU A 136 -2.21 8.03 11.49
CA LEU A 136 -2.73 7.73 10.15
C LEU A 136 -4.23 8.03 10.07
N CYS A 137 -4.99 7.59 11.06
CA CYS A 137 -6.44 7.77 11.09
C CYS A 137 -6.88 9.20 11.36
N GLY A 138 -6.03 10.02 11.99
CA GLY A 138 -6.25 11.47 12.09
C GLY A 138 -6.00 12.23 10.79
N SER A 139 -5.46 11.60 9.74
CA SER A 139 -5.15 12.24 8.46
C SER A 139 -5.28 11.26 7.28
N PRO A 140 -6.48 10.69 7.05
CA PRO A 140 -6.69 9.58 6.12
C PRO A 140 -6.24 9.89 4.68
N ASP A 141 -6.45 11.14 4.22
CA ASP A 141 -6.06 11.58 2.87
C ASP A 141 -4.55 11.47 2.58
N THR A 142 -3.73 11.45 3.63
CA THR A 142 -2.26 11.36 3.54
C THR A 142 -1.71 10.04 4.09
N ALA A 143 -2.58 9.15 4.57
CA ALA A 143 -2.17 7.92 5.24
C ALA A 143 -1.35 7.00 4.30
N GLY A 144 -1.78 6.85 3.05
CA GLY A 144 -1.07 6.05 2.05
C GLY A 144 0.34 6.58 1.75
N GLU A 145 0.50 7.90 1.65
CA GLU A 145 1.81 8.55 1.46
C GLU A 145 2.73 8.32 2.66
N LYS A 146 2.20 8.49 3.88
CA LYS A 146 2.94 8.28 5.12
C LYS A 146 3.42 6.82 5.23
N ILE A 147 2.52 5.85 5.02
CA ILE A 147 2.86 4.42 4.99
C ILE A 147 3.97 4.16 3.99
N GLY A 148 3.85 4.66 2.76
CA GLY A 148 4.88 4.49 1.74
C GLY A 148 6.24 5.04 2.19
N LYS A 149 6.29 6.29 2.66
CA LYS A 149 7.55 6.91 3.12
C LYS A 149 8.19 6.11 4.25
N ASP A 150 7.40 5.65 5.21
CA ASP A 150 7.90 4.92 6.37
C ASP A 150 8.37 3.50 5.99
N LEU A 151 7.74 2.85 5.00
CA LEU A 151 8.28 1.62 4.39
C LEU A 151 9.67 1.83 3.79
N LEU A 152 9.87 2.90 3.02
CA LEU A 152 11.17 3.17 2.37
C LEU A 152 12.27 3.56 3.37
N LYS A 153 11.93 4.07 4.55
CA LYS A 153 12.92 4.33 5.61
C LYS A 153 13.53 3.04 6.18
N GLY A 154 12.81 1.93 6.10
CA GLY A 154 13.22 0.66 6.70
C GLY A 154 13.08 0.65 8.23
N GLY A 155 13.67 -0.37 8.87
CA GLY A 155 13.70 -0.48 10.33
C GLY A 155 12.31 -0.59 10.98
N GLU A 156 12.16 0.02 12.16
CA GLU A 156 10.90 -0.03 12.92
C GLU A 156 9.76 0.73 12.23
N ASP A 157 10.06 1.86 11.57
CA ASP A 157 9.10 2.63 10.79
C ASP A 157 8.46 1.76 9.69
N ALA A 158 9.27 1.00 8.95
CA ALA A 158 8.77 0.12 7.92
C ALA A 158 7.93 -1.03 8.47
N ARG A 159 8.31 -1.62 9.61
CA ARG A 159 7.50 -2.66 10.27
C ARG A 159 6.16 -2.13 10.76
N MET A 160 6.12 -0.94 11.36
CA MET A 160 4.86 -0.28 11.73
C MET A 160 3.98 0.00 10.50
N ALA A 161 4.59 0.51 9.43
CA ALA A 161 3.90 0.80 8.19
C ALA A 161 3.32 -0.47 7.53
N TRP A 162 4.05 -1.59 7.56
CA TRP A 162 3.53 -2.89 7.15
C TRP A 162 2.30 -3.30 7.97
N VAL A 163 2.40 -3.31 9.30
CA VAL A 163 1.28 -3.73 10.16
C VAL A 163 0.07 -2.83 9.91
N ALA A 164 0.27 -1.53 9.71
CA ALA A 164 -0.80 -0.60 9.37
C ALA A 164 -1.51 -0.94 8.05
N THR A 165 -0.85 -1.57 7.07
CA THR A 165 -1.54 -2.02 5.85
C THR A 165 -2.55 -3.15 6.10
N LEU A 166 -2.47 -3.83 7.25
CA LEU A 166 -3.42 -4.87 7.63
C LEU A 166 -4.64 -4.31 8.39
N ASP A 167 -4.64 -3.01 8.70
CA ASP A 167 -5.66 -2.36 9.50
C ASP A 167 -6.57 -1.42 8.70
N LYS A 168 -7.67 -1.04 9.36
CA LYS A 168 -8.67 -0.09 8.87
C LYS A 168 -8.90 0.97 9.94
N CYS A 169 -8.96 2.23 9.53
CA CYS A 169 -9.33 3.31 10.45
C CYS A 169 -10.80 3.21 10.88
N PRO A 170 -11.14 3.57 12.13
CA PRO A 170 -12.53 3.75 12.53
C PRO A 170 -13.22 4.72 11.56
N ASP A 171 -14.40 4.33 11.08
CA ASP A 171 -15.24 5.12 10.17
C ASP A 171 -14.71 5.33 8.74
N ALA A 172 -13.54 4.79 8.39
CA ALA A 172 -13.07 4.81 7.01
C ALA A 172 -13.87 3.84 6.14
N THR A 173 -14.16 4.23 4.90
CA THR A 173 -14.74 3.32 3.90
C THR A 173 -13.67 2.37 3.35
N GLU A 174 -12.45 2.88 3.17
CA GLU A 174 -11.32 2.17 2.59
C GLU A 174 -10.32 1.69 3.66
N ASP A 175 -9.63 0.60 3.36
CA ASP A 175 -8.58 0.06 4.21
C ASP A 175 -7.24 0.79 3.95
N LEU A 176 -6.35 0.80 4.94
CA LEU A 176 -5.07 1.51 4.83
C LEU A 176 -4.16 0.91 3.74
N SER A 177 -4.31 -0.39 3.45
CA SER A 177 -3.66 -1.03 2.30
C SER A 177 -4.10 -0.41 0.97
N ASN A 178 -5.40 -0.13 0.78
CA ASN A 178 -5.88 0.49 -0.44
C ASN A 178 -5.32 1.91 -0.61
N ALA A 179 -5.34 2.70 0.47
CA ALA A 179 -4.76 4.04 0.46
C ALA A 179 -3.27 4.02 0.07
N PHE A 180 -2.51 3.06 0.61
CA PHE A 180 -1.12 2.82 0.25
C PHE A 180 -0.95 2.41 -1.23
N ILE A 181 -1.72 1.42 -1.71
CA ILE A 181 -1.62 0.93 -3.09
C ILE A 181 -1.94 2.04 -4.11
N VAL A 182 -2.97 2.84 -3.85
CA VAL A 182 -3.35 3.99 -4.68
C VAL A 182 -2.23 5.04 -4.70
N TYR A 183 -1.58 5.31 -3.56
CA TYR A 183 -0.45 6.23 -3.49
C TYR A 183 0.80 5.72 -4.25
N VAL A 184 1.07 4.41 -4.18
CA VAL A 184 2.22 3.79 -4.85
C VAL A 184 2.03 3.78 -6.36
N ASN A 185 0.84 3.38 -6.82
CA ASN A 185 0.52 3.22 -8.23
C ASN A 185 -0.77 3.96 -8.60
N PRO A 186 -0.76 5.31 -8.60
CA PRO A 186 -1.93 6.09 -8.97
C PRO A 186 -2.30 5.86 -10.44
N ARG A 187 -3.56 6.12 -10.80
CA ARG A 187 -4.03 5.95 -12.17
C ARG A 187 -3.21 6.80 -13.15
N GLY A 188 -2.59 6.15 -14.13
CA GLY A 188 -1.75 6.80 -15.13
C GLY A 188 -0.26 6.78 -14.79
N ASN A 189 0.13 6.24 -13.63
CA ASN A 189 1.53 6.05 -13.27
C ASN A 189 2.30 5.29 -14.36
N GLN A 190 3.47 5.82 -14.70
CA GLN A 190 4.42 5.24 -15.65
C GLN A 190 5.73 4.83 -14.97
N ASP A 191 5.90 5.16 -13.69
CA ASP A 191 7.11 4.88 -12.93
C ASP A 191 7.06 3.45 -12.37
N VAL A 192 7.53 2.51 -13.19
CA VAL A 192 7.63 1.09 -12.83
C VAL A 192 8.58 0.90 -11.65
N GLN A 193 9.70 1.63 -11.63
CA GLN A 193 10.73 1.46 -10.60
C GLN A 193 10.18 1.87 -9.24
N ARG A 194 9.43 2.97 -9.16
CA ARG A 194 8.71 3.36 -7.94
C ARG A 194 7.86 2.22 -7.37
N VAL A 195 7.06 1.55 -8.20
CA VAL A 195 6.21 0.44 -7.74
C VAL A 195 7.05 -0.74 -7.23
N ILE A 196 8.15 -1.06 -7.91
CA ILE A 196 9.10 -2.10 -7.49
C ILE A 196 9.75 -1.74 -6.14
N ASP A 197 10.17 -0.49 -5.95
CA ASP A 197 10.83 -0.04 -4.72
C ASP A 197 9.90 -0.15 -3.51
N TYR A 198 8.66 0.34 -3.64
CA TYR A 198 7.65 0.22 -2.58
C TYR A 198 7.25 -1.23 -2.32
N ALA A 199 7.08 -2.05 -3.36
CA ALA A 199 6.76 -3.46 -3.21
C ALA A 199 7.89 -4.24 -2.52
N THR A 200 9.15 -3.90 -2.82
CA THR A 200 10.32 -4.47 -2.15
C THR A 200 10.34 -4.09 -0.68
N ALA A 201 10.15 -2.79 -0.35
CA ALA A 201 10.13 -2.32 1.02
C ALA A 201 8.98 -2.94 1.84
N TRP A 202 7.78 -3.04 1.26
CA TRP A 202 6.61 -3.69 1.85
C TRP A 202 6.88 -5.16 2.16
N ARG A 203 7.37 -5.93 1.17
CA ARG A 203 7.75 -7.33 1.37
C ARG A 203 8.84 -7.50 2.42
N THR A 204 9.87 -6.66 2.39
CA THR A 204 10.97 -6.73 3.37
C THR A 204 10.48 -6.47 4.79
N ALA A 205 9.57 -5.52 5.00
CA ALA A 205 8.99 -5.26 6.31
C ALA A 205 8.15 -6.45 6.82
N ALA A 206 7.38 -7.09 5.94
CA ALA A 206 6.65 -8.31 6.25
C ALA A 206 7.57 -9.47 6.65
N ASP A 207 8.63 -9.68 5.86
CA ASP A 207 9.58 -10.76 6.07
C ASP A 207 10.26 -10.64 7.44
N GLN A 208 10.58 -9.42 7.87
CA GLN A 208 11.12 -9.16 9.21
C GLN A 208 10.18 -9.58 10.34
N LEU A 209 8.87 -9.53 10.13
CA LEU A 209 7.83 -9.85 11.11
C LEU A 209 7.39 -11.31 11.06
N GLY A 210 7.87 -12.09 10.10
CA GLY A 210 7.46 -13.50 9.92
C GLY A 210 6.24 -13.68 9.03
N ASP A 211 5.82 -12.64 8.31
CA ASP A 211 4.72 -12.71 7.34
C ASP A 211 5.27 -12.98 5.93
N ALA A 212 4.65 -13.93 5.22
CA ALA A 212 4.99 -14.24 3.83
C ALA A 212 4.22 -13.28 2.92
N ALA A 213 4.89 -12.22 2.48
CA ALA A 213 4.34 -11.22 1.56
C ALA A 213 4.88 -11.40 0.15
N CYS A 214 4.02 -11.32 -0.85
CA CYS A 214 4.39 -11.37 -2.25
C CYS A 214 3.72 -10.25 -3.05
N VAL A 215 4.46 -9.63 -3.96
CA VAL A 215 3.92 -8.66 -4.91
C VAL A 215 4.26 -9.08 -6.33
N THR A 216 3.23 -9.21 -7.17
CA THR A 216 3.41 -9.50 -8.60
C THR A 216 3.04 -8.27 -9.40
N ILE A 217 4.00 -7.74 -10.17
CA ILE A 217 3.86 -6.55 -10.98
C ILE A 217 3.87 -6.95 -12.45
N ALA A 218 2.80 -6.63 -13.17
CA ALA A 218 2.71 -6.77 -14.62
C ALA A 218 2.74 -5.38 -15.27
N VAL A 219 3.75 -5.16 -16.11
CA VAL A 219 3.91 -3.94 -16.91
C VAL A 219 3.50 -4.27 -18.34
N ILE A 220 2.43 -3.64 -18.81
CA ILE A 220 1.88 -3.83 -20.14
C ILE A 220 2.24 -2.60 -20.95
N ASP A 221 3.08 -2.75 -21.95
CA ASP A 221 3.32 -1.72 -22.95
C ASP A 221 2.23 -1.83 -24.03
N THR A 222 1.26 -0.92 -24.00
CA THR A 222 0.12 -0.90 -24.91
C THR A 222 0.52 -0.52 -26.34
N ALA A 223 1.69 0.07 -26.55
CA ALA A 223 2.17 0.40 -27.89
C ALA A 223 2.72 -0.83 -28.61
N SER A 224 3.46 -1.69 -27.91
CA SER A 224 4.06 -2.91 -28.48
C SER A 224 3.25 -4.18 -28.21
N GLY A 225 2.31 -4.15 -27.27
CA GLY A 225 1.63 -5.34 -26.73
C GLY A 225 2.51 -6.20 -25.83
N LYS A 226 3.74 -5.77 -25.52
CA LYS A 226 4.67 -6.53 -24.69
C LYS A 226 4.25 -6.47 -23.23
N VAL A 227 4.29 -7.62 -22.55
CA VAL A 227 4.08 -7.74 -21.11
C VAL A 227 5.37 -8.17 -20.43
N THR A 228 5.76 -7.46 -19.38
CA THR A 228 6.86 -7.84 -18.49
C THR A 228 6.29 -8.10 -17.10
N VAL A 229 6.64 -9.23 -16.50
CA VAL A 229 6.17 -9.60 -15.16
C VAL A 229 7.36 -9.67 -14.22
N THR A 230 7.22 -9.08 -13.04
CA THR A 230 8.21 -9.11 -11.97
C THR A 230 7.52 -9.54 -10.69
N THR A 231 8.07 -10.56 -10.03
CA THR A 231 7.57 -11.05 -8.75
C THR A 231 8.58 -10.71 -7.66
N ILE A 232 8.09 -10.09 -6.59
CA ILE A 232 8.84 -9.72 -5.41
C ILE A 232 8.33 -10.61 -4.27
N SER A 233 9.14 -11.58 -3.88
CA SER A 233 8.78 -12.59 -2.90
C SER A 233 9.85 -12.75 -1.83
N PRO A 234 9.57 -13.44 -0.71
CA PRO A 234 10.58 -13.96 0.19
C PRO A 234 11.45 -15.00 -0.55
N ALA A 235 12.50 -15.46 0.12
CA ALA A 235 13.31 -16.57 -0.39
C ALA A 235 12.43 -17.81 -0.59
N GLN A 236 12.60 -18.48 -1.73
CA GLN A 236 11.95 -19.76 -1.98
C GLN A 236 12.64 -20.84 -1.16
N THR A 237 11.86 -21.72 -0.53
CA THR A 237 12.38 -22.98 0.01
C THR A 237 12.42 -23.99 -1.13
N ALA A 238 13.61 -24.51 -1.43
CA ALA A 238 13.85 -25.53 -2.46
C ALA A 238 13.26 -26.89 -2.09
#